data_AF-A0A1H0LGU8-F1
#
_entry.id   AF-A0A1H0LGU8-F1
#
_cell.length_a   1.000
_cell.length_b   1.000
_cell.length_c   1.000
_cell.angle_alpha   90.00
_cell.angle_beta   90.00
_cell.angle_gamma   90.00
#
_symmetry.space_group_name_H-M   'P 1'
#
loop_
_entity.id
_entity.type
_entity.pdbx_description
1 polymer ?
#
loop_
_entity_poly.entity_id
_entity_poly.type
_entity_poly.pdbx_seq_one_letter_code
_entity_poly.pdbx_strand_id
1 'polypeptide(L)'
;MSAGGEVAWGAYAPAIRRWEQVLGRLAPYPTQPGTHGHPVLAPAFVEWLQGIEAGWVTGLPLPRTAQLRALGNGVVPQQAVHAVGLLLADLAALLNTDTGTSARGCGHRLEANAA
;
A
#
# COMPACT_ATOMS: atom_id res chain seq x y z
N MET A 1 13.40 14.46 -25.70
CA MET A 1 13.52 15.85 -25.20
C MET A 1 12.62 15.98 -23.98
N SER A 2 13.15 15.76 -22.77
CA SER A 2 12.39 15.95 -21.55
C SER A 2 12.46 17.42 -21.14
N ALA A 3 11.32 18.09 -21.10
CA ALA A 3 11.18 19.39 -20.45
C ALA A 3 11.29 19.19 -18.93
N GLY A 4 12.52 18.99 -18.44
CA GLY A 4 12.79 18.75 -17.03
C GLY A 4 13.09 20.04 -16.29
N GLY A 5 12.08 20.90 -16.12
CA GLY A 5 12.17 21.95 -15.10
C GLY A 5 12.20 21.28 -13.72
N GLU A 6 13.00 21.80 -12.79
CA GLU A 6 12.97 21.36 -11.41
C GLU A 6 11.56 21.62 -10.84
N VAL A 7 10.93 20.58 -10.25
CA VAL A 7 9.57 20.72 -9.69
C VAL A 7 9.66 21.48 -8.37
N ALA A 8 9.04 22.65 -8.30
CA ALA A 8 8.87 23.37 -7.05
C ALA A 8 7.79 22.70 -6.17
N TRP A 9 8.18 21.67 -5.43
CA TRP A 9 7.28 20.88 -4.57
C TRP A 9 6.65 21.65 -3.41
N GLY A 10 7.16 22.84 -3.09
CA GLY A 10 6.64 23.69 -2.02
C GLY A 10 6.58 22.96 -0.67
N ALA A 11 5.43 23.06 0.01
CA ALA A 11 5.20 22.41 1.30
C ALA A 11 5.33 20.88 1.27
N TYR A 12 5.22 20.26 0.09
CA TYR A 12 5.33 18.80 -0.06
C TYR A 12 6.77 18.31 -0.22
N ALA A 13 7.76 19.21 -0.38
CA ALA A 13 9.15 18.82 -0.59
C ALA A 13 9.68 17.83 0.47
N PRO A 14 9.41 17.98 1.79
CA PRO A 14 9.86 17.02 2.78
C PRO A 14 9.23 15.62 2.61
N ALA A 15 7.98 15.56 2.17
CA ALA A 15 7.29 14.29 1.92
C ALA A 15 7.85 13.59 0.68
N ILE A 16 8.06 14.34 -0.40
CA ILE A 16 8.68 13.84 -1.63
C ILE A 16 10.07 13.26 -1.33
N ARG A 17 10.92 14.00 -0.63
CA ARG A 17 12.29 13.55 -0.30
C ARG A 17 12.32 12.28 0.54
N ARG A 18 11.45 12.18 1.55
CA ARG A 18 11.33 10.94 2.33
C ARG A 18 10.90 9.77 1.45
N TRP A 19 9.95 9.98 0.55
CA TRP A 19 9.48 8.92 -0.32
C TRP A 19 10.52 8.51 -1.38
N GLU A 20 11.27 9.47 -1.93
CA GLU A 20 12.44 9.18 -2.79
C GLU A 20 13.47 8.31 -2.08
N GLN A 21 13.74 8.58 -0.79
CA GLN A 21 14.64 7.76 0.04
C GLN A 21 14.07 6.35 0.27
N VAL A 22 12.78 6.24 0.58
CA VAL A 22 12.12 4.95 0.80
C VAL A 22 12.13 4.09 -0.46
N LEU A 23 11.87 4.68 -1.63
CA LEU A 23 11.82 3.98 -2.91
C LEU A 23 13.19 3.82 -3.58
N GLY A 24 14.22 4.52 -3.10
CA GLY A 24 15.54 4.54 -3.72
C GLY A 24 15.58 5.16 -5.12
N ARG A 25 14.58 5.98 -5.49
CA ARG A 25 14.46 6.60 -6.82
C ARG A 25 13.72 7.94 -6.77
N LEU A 26 14.15 8.86 -7.63
CA LEU A 26 13.61 10.21 -7.70
C LEU A 26 12.14 10.24 -8.13
N ALA A 27 11.42 11.27 -7.70
CA ALA A 27 10.05 11.52 -8.12
C ALA A 27 10.01 11.86 -9.62
N PRO A 28 9.17 11.17 -10.41
CA PRO A 28 8.85 11.62 -11.77
C PRO A 28 8.20 13.00 -11.75
N TYR A 29 8.27 13.73 -12.86
CA TYR A 29 7.56 15.00 -12.99
C TYR A 29 6.04 14.75 -12.79
N PRO A 30 5.34 15.56 -11.97
CA PRO A 30 3.98 15.24 -11.51
C PRO A 30 2.92 15.38 -12.61
N THR A 31 3.25 16.10 -13.69
CA THR A 31 2.34 16.32 -14.81
C THR A 31 3.00 15.95 -16.14
N GLN A 32 2.17 15.83 -17.17
CA GLN A 32 2.58 15.68 -18.56
C GLN A 32 1.68 16.56 -19.43
N PRO A 33 2.10 16.89 -20.66
CA PRO A 33 1.22 17.57 -21.60
C PRO A 33 -0.06 16.76 -21.86
N GLY A 34 -1.22 17.41 -21.72
CA GLY A 34 -2.51 16.86 -22.15
C GLY A 34 -2.77 17.11 -23.64
N THR A 35 -3.89 16.58 -24.15
CA THR A 35 -4.30 16.74 -25.56
C THR A 35 -4.39 18.19 -26.01
N HIS A 36 -4.76 19.10 -25.12
CA HIS A 36 -4.91 20.53 -25.39
C HIS A 36 -3.70 21.35 -24.91
N GLY A 37 -2.55 20.71 -24.66
CA GLY A 37 -1.32 21.37 -24.18
C GLY A 37 -1.32 21.73 -22.69
N HIS A 38 -2.48 21.73 -22.01
CA HIS A 38 -2.55 21.94 -20.57
C HIS A 38 -1.90 20.79 -19.79
N PRO A 39 -1.19 21.07 -18.67
CA PRO A 39 -0.60 20.02 -17.85
C PRO A 39 -1.69 19.17 -17.20
N VAL A 40 -1.54 17.85 -17.31
CA VAL A 40 -2.42 16.86 -16.69
C VAL A 40 -1.60 15.91 -15.83
N LEU A 41 -2.20 15.29 -14.82
CA LEU A 41 -1.53 14.33 -13.94
C LEU A 41 -0.81 13.23 -14.73
N ALA A 42 0.47 13.03 -14.46
CA ALA A 42 1.27 11.99 -15.09
C ALA A 42 1.02 10.64 -14.39
N PRO A 43 0.58 9.58 -15.11
CA PRO A 43 0.40 8.26 -14.51
C PRO A 43 1.67 7.71 -13.85
N ALA A 44 2.85 8.01 -14.41
CA ALA A 44 4.13 7.59 -13.83
C ALA A 44 4.36 8.18 -12.44
N PHE A 45 3.92 9.42 -12.20
CA PHE A 45 3.98 10.03 -10.87
C PHE A 45 3.01 9.36 -9.89
N VAL A 46 1.82 8.95 -10.34
CA VAL A 46 0.84 8.23 -9.51
C VAL A 46 1.34 6.82 -9.16
N GLU A 47 1.95 6.12 -10.11
CA GLU A 47 2.58 4.81 -9.90
C GLU A 47 3.73 4.91 -8.88
N TRP A 48 4.55 5.96 -8.99
CA TRP A 48 5.60 6.27 -8.01
C TRP A 48 5.02 6.64 -6.64
N LEU A 49 3.96 7.45 -6.58
CA LEU A 49 3.26 7.78 -5.32
C LEU A 49 2.78 6.54 -4.60
N GLN A 50 2.32 5.52 -5.33
CA GLN A 50 1.91 4.24 -4.75
C GLN A 50 3.07 3.34 -4.34
N GLY A 51 4.31 3.67 -4.70
CA GLY A 51 5.47 2.83 -4.41
C GLY A 51 5.55 1.56 -5.26
N ILE A 52 4.86 1.53 -6.39
CA ILE A 52 4.84 0.41 -7.33
C ILE A 52 6.02 0.56 -8.30
N GLU A 53 6.63 -0.56 -8.73
CA GLU A 53 7.75 -0.51 -9.69
C GLU A 53 7.45 0.26 -10.98
N ALA A 54 8.47 0.93 -11.51
CA ALA A 54 8.30 1.80 -12.66
C ALA A 54 7.98 0.97 -13.90
N GLY A 55 6.94 1.37 -14.63
CA GLY A 55 6.42 0.64 -15.78
C GLY A 55 5.38 -0.42 -15.43
N TRP A 56 5.02 -0.64 -14.17
CA TRP A 56 4.07 -1.71 -13.78
C TRP A 56 2.69 -1.54 -14.45
N VAL A 57 2.14 -0.33 -14.40
CA VAL A 57 0.92 0.04 -15.15
C VAL A 57 1.30 0.85 -16.38
N THR A 58 2.24 1.78 -16.22
CA THR A 58 2.62 2.74 -17.25
C THR A 58 3.40 2.16 -18.43
N GLY A 59 3.97 0.96 -18.27
CA GLY A 59 4.64 0.22 -19.36
C GLY A 59 3.67 -0.59 -20.23
N LEU A 60 2.39 -0.68 -19.83
CA LEU A 60 1.38 -1.40 -20.60
C LEU A 60 0.83 -0.53 -21.74
N PRO A 61 0.40 -1.13 -22.88
CA PRO A 61 -0.21 -0.42 -24.00
C PRO A 61 -1.66 0.01 -23.69
N LEU A 62 -1.84 0.76 -22.60
CA LEU A 62 -3.11 1.25 -22.11
C LEU A 62 -3.25 2.75 -22.36
N PRO A 63 -4.45 3.24 -22.72
CA PRO A 63 -4.72 4.67 -22.72
C PRO A 63 -4.50 5.29 -21.34
N ARG A 64 -4.05 6.55 -21.27
CA ARG A 64 -3.80 7.27 -20.00
C ARG A 64 -4.94 7.14 -18.99
N THR A 65 -6.19 7.28 -19.43
CA THR A 65 -7.36 7.18 -18.55
C THR A 65 -7.50 5.78 -17.95
N ALA A 66 -7.17 4.73 -18.71
CA ALA A 66 -7.18 3.35 -18.22
C ALA A 66 -6.03 3.11 -17.22
N GLN A 67 -4.84 3.66 -17.48
CA GLN A 67 -3.73 3.62 -16.52
C GLN A 67 -4.10 4.29 -15.20
N LEU A 68 -4.66 5.51 -15.25
CA LEU A 68 -5.10 6.23 -14.04
C LEU A 68 -6.26 5.54 -13.33
N ARG A 69 -7.17 4.88 -14.05
CA ARG A 69 -8.22 4.06 -13.44
C ARG A 69 -7.64 2.85 -12.74
N ALA A 70 -6.69 2.15 -13.35
CA ALA A 70 -6.02 1.01 -12.73
C ALA A 70 -5.27 1.45 -11.46
N LEU A 71 -4.48 2.52 -11.56
CA LEU A 71 -3.76 3.11 -10.42
C LEU A 71 -4.73 3.60 -9.34
N GLY A 72 -5.82 4.28 -9.70
CA GLY A 72 -6.80 4.79 -8.73
C GLY A 72 -7.55 3.68 -7.97
N ASN A 73 -7.63 2.47 -8.53
CA ASN A 73 -8.16 1.28 -7.85
C ASN A 73 -7.06 0.42 -7.20
N GLY A 74 -5.79 0.78 -7.40
CA GLY A 74 -4.64 0.12 -6.83
C GLY A 74 -4.45 0.45 -5.36
N VAL A 75 -3.47 -0.21 -4.74
CA VAL A 75 -3.11 -0.04 -3.33
C VAL A 75 -1.63 0.28 -3.22
N VAL A 76 -1.26 0.99 -2.16
CA VAL A 76 0.16 1.16 -1.78
C VAL A 76 0.67 -0.19 -1.26
N PRO A 77 1.63 -0.88 -1.92
CA PRO A 77 2.04 -2.23 -1.55
C PRO A 77 2.51 -2.35 -0.10
N GLN A 78 3.22 -1.35 0.42
CA GLN A 78 3.69 -1.32 1.80
C GLN A 78 2.52 -1.32 2.80
N GLN A 79 1.43 -0.60 2.49
CA GLN A 79 0.22 -0.59 3.32
C GLN A 79 -0.54 -1.91 3.21
N ALA A 80 -0.62 -2.50 2.01
CA ALA A 80 -1.25 -3.79 1.79
C ALA A 80 -0.53 -4.91 2.54
N VAL A 81 0.81 -4.95 2.50
CA VAL A 81 1.63 -5.90 3.26
C VAL A 81 1.38 -5.76 4.75
N HIS A 82 1.32 -4.54 5.28
CA HIS A 82 1.03 -4.32 6.70
C HIS A 82 -0.37 -4.83 7.08
N ALA A 83 -1.40 -4.47 6.31
CA ALA A 83 -2.77 -4.90 6.57
C ALA A 83 -2.92 -6.43 6.53
N VAL A 84 -2.34 -7.08 5.52
CA VAL A 84 -2.32 -8.55 5.43
C VAL A 84 -1.57 -9.16 6.61
N GLY A 85 -0.46 -8.57 7.05
CA GLY A 85 0.27 -9.01 8.23
C GLY A 85 -0.57 -8.98 9.51
N LEU A 86 -1.39 -7.95 9.70
CA LEU A 86 -2.34 -7.87 10.82
C LEU A 86 -3.39 -8.98 10.76
N LEU A 87 -4.01 -9.19 9.58
CA LEU A 87 -5.01 -10.24 9.40
C LEU A 87 -4.44 -11.64 9.63
N LEU A 88 -3.21 -11.89 9.21
CA LEU A 88 -2.53 -13.17 9.45
C LEU A 88 -2.21 -13.38 10.94
N ALA A 89 -1.85 -12.32 11.67
CA ALA A 89 -1.64 -12.39 13.11
C ALA A 89 -2.93 -12.73 13.85
N ASP A 90 -4.05 -12.09 13.49
CA ASP A 90 -5.37 -12.38 14.05
C ASP A 90 -5.80 -13.82 13.76
N LEU A 91 -5.60 -14.28 12.51
CA LEU A 91 -5.90 -15.66 12.12
C LEU A 91 -5.08 -16.67 12.92
N ALA A 92 -3.78 -16.43 13.10
CA ALA A 92 -2.92 -17.29 13.90
C ALA A 92 -3.37 -17.36 15.36
N ALA A 93 -3.79 -16.24 15.94
CA ALA A 93 -4.34 -16.21 17.29
C ALA A 93 -5.63 -17.06 17.40
N LEU A 94 -6.55 -16.92 16.44
CA LEU A 94 -7.78 -17.71 16.41
C LEU A 94 -7.51 -19.22 16.34
N LEU A 95 -6.62 -19.66 15.45
CA LEU A 95 -6.27 -21.08 15.31
C LEU A 95 -5.59 -21.65 16.57
N ASN A 96 -4.80 -20.84 17.28
CA ASN A 96 -4.18 -21.23 18.55
C ASN A 96 -5.19 -21.31 19.71
N THR A 97 -6.30 -20.57 19.65
CA THR A 97 -7.35 -20.68 20.68
C THR A 97 -8.17 -21.98 20.59
N ASP A 98 -8.28 -22.56 19.40
CA ASP A 98 -8.99 -23.84 19.21
C ASP A 98 -8.20 -25.04 19.75
N THR A 99 -6.87 -24.99 19.73
CA THR A 99 -6.00 -26.06 20.28
C THR A 99 -5.94 -26.05 21.81
N GLY A 100 -6.17 -24.91 22.46
CA GLY A 100 -6.16 -24.78 23.93
C GLY A 100 -7.48 -25.14 24.63
N THR A 101 -8.59 -25.23 23.88
CA THR A 101 -9.93 -25.46 24.48
C THR A 101 -10.26 -26.95 24.63
N SER A 102 -9.56 -27.85 23.95
CA SER A 102 -9.74 -29.31 24.14
C SER A 102 -9.03 -29.88 25.39
N ALA A 103 -8.11 -29.12 26.02
CA ALA A 103 -7.34 -29.58 27.18
C ALA A 103 -7.97 -29.25 28.55
N ARG A 104 -9.09 -28.52 28.62
CA ARG A 104 -9.89 -28.42 29.85
C ARG A 104 -10.92 -29.55 29.90
N GLY A 105 -10.39 -30.77 30.03
CA GLY A 105 -11.16 -31.94 30.38
C GLY A 105 -11.88 -31.74 31.71
N CYS A 106 -13.16 -32.08 31.70
CA CYS A 106 -13.99 -32.54 32.81
C CYS A 106 -13.20 -32.85 34.11
N GLY A 107 -13.17 -31.89 35.02
CA GLY A 107 -12.68 -32.07 36.39
C GLY A 107 -13.85 -31.92 37.35
N HIS A 108 -14.55 -33.02 37.58
CA HIS A 108 -15.60 -33.15 38.59
C HIS A 108 -15.04 -32.72 39.96
N ARG A 109 -15.41 -31.52 40.44
CA ARG A 109 -15.20 -31.15 41.84
C ARG A 109 -16.42 -31.62 42.61
N LEU A 110 -16.28 -32.79 43.24
CA LEU A 110 -17.21 -33.29 44.25
C LEU A 110 -17.45 -32.21 45.30
N GLU A 111 -18.73 -31.99 45.60
CA GLU A 111 -19.14 -31.40 46.86
C GLU A 111 -18.66 -32.28 48.02
N ALA A 112 -18.09 -31.67 49.05
CA ALA A 112 -17.97 -32.25 50.37
C ALA A 112 -18.27 -31.15 51.39
N ASN A 113 -19.53 -31.14 51.83
CA ASN A 113 -19.99 -30.46 53.03
C ASN A 113 -19.38 -31.17 54.24
N ALA A 114 -18.76 -30.44 55.16
CA ALA A 114 -18.47 -30.92 56.51
C ALA A 114 -18.25 -29.76 57.50
N ALA A 115 -19.14 -29.75 58.50
CA ALA A 115 -19.14 -29.06 59.81
C ALA A 115 -19.51 -27.57 59.85
#